data_AF-A0A357AWJ1-F1
#
_entry.id   AF-A0A357AWJ1-F1
#
_cell.length_a   1.000
_cell.length_b   1.000
_cell.length_c   1.000
_cell.angle_alpha   90.00
_cell.angle_beta   90.00
_cell.angle_gamma   90.00
#
_symmetry.space_group_name_H-M   'P 1'
#
loop_
_entity.id
_entity.type
_entity.pdbx_description
1 polymer ?
#
loop_
_entity_poly.entity_id
_entity_poly.type
_entity_poly.pdbx_seq_one_letter_code
_entity_poly.pdbx_strand_id
1 'polypeptide(L)'
;MGTGLHLPQEEPSEVTGPDIEALRERFLAYAEAFATREPGQEAHYRLKIEHSLRVLGLAQEIARQERLAPDTAELTAMAALFHDTGRFPQLRQYRTFSDQLSENHARLGVRALLENGLLEGLVPAQRRVILGAVFLHNARSLPERLPEPLSAVTRAVRDADKLDIIPLLLEHLENAPVLDPVVCLGVTRDPVRYSPALLEDLEQGRLASYSQIRYENDLRLLAAGWTYDLNYTASRRIFIRQGLLERLFRTLPPEERLLRLRLRIEADLQKS
;
A
#
# COMPACT_ATOMS: atom_id res chain seq x y z
N MET A 1 31.21 -62.48 1.59
CA MET A 1 31.61 -61.21 0.96
C MET A 1 30.35 -60.57 0.40
N GLY A 2 29.99 -59.40 0.91
CA GLY A 2 28.75 -58.71 0.57
C GLY A 2 28.72 -57.39 1.32
N THR A 3 29.65 -56.50 0.98
CA THR A 3 29.72 -55.14 1.53
C THR A 3 28.58 -54.33 0.95
N GLY A 4 27.50 -54.18 1.72
CA GLY A 4 26.43 -53.24 1.42
C GLY A 4 26.96 -51.82 1.52
N LEU A 5 27.09 -51.16 0.37
CA LEU A 5 27.30 -49.71 0.29
C LEU A 5 26.02 -49.03 0.75
N HIS A 6 26.02 -48.56 2.00
CA HIS A 6 25.02 -47.64 2.51
C HIS A 6 25.34 -46.26 1.94
N LEU A 7 24.59 -45.84 0.92
CA LEU A 7 24.62 -44.45 0.46
C LEU A 7 23.94 -43.60 1.55
N PRO A 8 24.59 -42.53 2.05
CA PRO A 8 23.94 -41.63 2.98
C PRO A 8 22.75 -40.98 2.28
N GLN A 9 21.58 -41.06 2.91
CA GLN A 9 20.46 -40.21 2.56
C GLN A 9 20.86 -38.78 2.95
N GLU A 10 21.11 -37.92 1.96
CA GLU A 10 21.18 -36.48 2.19
C GLU A 10 19.79 -36.05 2.67
N GLU A 11 19.67 -35.73 3.97
CA GLU A 11 18.54 -34.95 4.46
C GLU A 11 18.51 -33.63 3.68
N PRO A 12 17.36 -33.20 3.15
CA PRO A 12 17.27 -31.91 2.50
C PRO A 12 17.64 -30.86 3.56
N SER A 13 18.75 -30.14 3.34
CA SER A 13 19.07 -29.02 4.21
C SER A 13 17.91 -28.03 4.09
N GLU A 14 17.20 -27.86 5.19
CA GLU A 14 16.17 -26.84 5.33
C GLU A 14 16.91 -25.50 5.28
N VAL A 15 17.16 -25.01 4.08
CA VAL A 15 17.59 -23.62 3.88
C VAL A 15 16.35 -22.78 4.19
N THR A 16 16.12 -22.56 5.48
CA THR A 16 15.13 -21.61 5.94
C THR A 16 15.65 -20.24 5.52
N GLY A 17 14.96 -19.63 4.55
CA GLY A 17 15.22 -18.24 4.17
C GLY A 17 15.04 -17.31 5.38
N PRO A 18 15.42 -16.03 5.25
CA PRO A 18 15.20 -15.07 6.34
C PRO A 18 13.71 -15.00 6.70
N ASP A 19 13.42 -15.00 8.01
CA ASP A 19 12.08 -14.75 8.50
C ASP A 19 11.70 -13.26 8.37
N ILE A 20 10.45 -12.94 8.72
CA ILE A 20 9.93 -11.57 8.60
C ILE A 20 10.66 -10.57 9.51
N GLU A 21 11.19 -10.99 10.65
CA GLU A 21 11.88 -10.07 11.56
C GLU A 21 13.28 -9.73 11.02
N ALA A 22 14.00 -10.72 10.49
CA ALA A 22 15.26 -10.48 9.79
C ALA A 22 15.07 -9.56 8.56
N LEU A 23 13.97 -9.73 7.80
CA LEU A 23 13.65 -8.83 6.69
C LEU A 23 13.26 -7.43 7.18
N ARG A 24 12.57 -7.32 8.33
CA ARG A 24 12.24 -6.05 8.96
C ARG A 24 13.48 -5.28 9.39
N GLU A 25 14.45 -5.94 10.01
CA GLU A 25 15.75 -5.33 10.36
C GLU A 25 16.46 -4.81 9.10
N ARG A 26 16.47 -5.59 8.01
CA ARG A 26 17.03 -5.13 6.73
C ARG A 26 16.30 -3.93 6.15
N PHE A 27 14.98 -3.92 6.20
CA PHE A 27 14.17 -2.78 5.77
C PHE A 27 14.52 -1.52 6.58
N LEU A 28 14.64 -1.65 7.90
CA LEU A 28 15.00 -0.53 8.77
C LEU A 28 16.42 -0.01 8.48
N ALA A 29 17.39 -0.91 8.30
CA ALA A 29 18.76 -0.54 7.92
C ALA A 29 18.79 0.17 6.55
N TYR A 30 18.02 -0.33 5.58
CA TYR A 30 17.85 0.34 4.28
C TYR A 30 17.27 1.74 4.42
N ALA A 31 16.22 1.90 5.21
CA ALA A 31 15.56 3.18 5.43
C ALA A 31 16.46 4.18 6.18
N GLU A 32 17.26 3.70 7.15
CA GLU A 32 18.20 4.53 7.91
C GLU A 32 19.29 5.16 7.02
N ALA A 33 19.66 4.51 5.91
CA ALA A 33 20.59 5.09 4.94
C ALA A 33 20.06 6.38 4.27
N PHE A 34 18.77 6.70 4.42
CA PHE A 34 18.15 7.95 3.96
C PHE A 34 17.96 8.97 5.08
N ALA A 35 18.41 8.67 6.30
CA ALA A 35 18.38 9.62 7.41
C ALA A 35 19.07 10.94 6.99
N THR A 36 18.38 12.04 7.23
CA THR A 36 18.83 13.38 6.87
C THR A 36 18.56 14.34 8.01
N ARG A 37 19.37 15.40 8.10
CA ARG A 37 19.18 16.51 9.04
C ARG A 37 18.35 17.65 8.44
N GLU A 38 17.91 17.51 7.19
CA GLU A 38 17.05 18.51 6.57
C GLU A 38 15.65 18.49 7.22
N PRO A 39 15.22 19.58 7.87
CA PRO A 39 13.92 19.65 8.51
C PRO A 39 12.79 19.41 7.49
N GLY A 40 11.78 18.64 7.89
CA GLY A 40 10.68 18.22 7.02
C GLY A 40 10.93 16.89 6.30
N GLN A 41 12.09 16.71 5.66
CA GLN A 41 12.41 15.43 5.01
C GLN A 41 12.56 14.29 6.02
N GLU A 42 13.16 14.53 7.19
CA GLU A 42 13.26 13.53 8.26
C GLU A 42 11.88 12.99 8.67
N ALA A 43 10.90 13.89 8.82
CA ALA A 43 9.54 13.52 9.19
C ALA A 43 8.86 12.68 8.10
N HIS A 44 9.10 12.99 6.82
CA HIS A 44 8.57 12.21 5.69
C HIS A 44 9.19 10.82 5.57
N TYR A 45 10.50 10.67 5.82
CA TYR A 45 11.13 9.34 5.89
C TYR A 45 10.57 8.53 7.06
N ARG A 46 10.46 9.14 8.25
CA ARG A 46 9.86 8.48 9.43
C ARG A 46 8.42 8.05 9.15
N LEU A 47 7.62 8.91 8.54
CA LEU A 47 6.26 8.60 8.12
C LEU A 47 6.22 7.38 7.21
N LYS A 48 7.18 7.23 6.28
CA LYS A 48 7.22 6.07 5.38
C LYS A 48 7.73 4.78 6.02
N ILE A 49 8.62 4.88 6.99
CA ILE A 49 9.00 3.73 7.84
C ILE A 49 7.78 3.24 8.61
N GLU A 50 7.10 4.12 9.33
CA GLU A 50 5.94 3.76 10.15
C GLU A 50 4.79 3.23 9.29
N HIS A 51 4.53 3.87 8.14
CA HIS A 51 3.56 3.40 7.16
C HIS A 51 3.86 1.96 6.72
N SER A 52 5.10 1.65 6.32
CA SER A 52 5.47 0.31 5.88
C SER A 52 5.25 -0.75 6.98
N LEU A 53 5.52 -0.39 8.25
CA LEU A 53 5.29 -1.27 9.39
C LEU A 53 3.81 -1.46 9.72
N ARG A 54 2.99 -0.40 9.60
CA ARG A 54 1.52 -0.52 9.78
C ARG A 54 0.89 -1.32 8.65
N VAL A 55 1.34 -1.12 7.41
CA VAL A 55 0.92 -1.90 6.24
C VAL A 55 1.28 -3.37 6.39
N LEU A 56 2.48 -3.69 6.90
CA LEU A 56 2.84 -5.06 7.29
C LEU A 56 1.81 -5.66 8.27
N GLY A 57 1.48 -4.96 9.35
CA GLY A 57 0.51 -5.42 10.34
C GLY A 57 -0.90 -5.62 9.76
N LEU A 58 -1.37 -4.68 8.94
CA LEU A 58 -2.67 -4.78 8.25
C LEU A 58 -2.70 -5.94 7.25
N ALA A 59 -1.62 -6.15 6.50
CA ALA A 59 -1.51 -7.25 5.55
C ALA A 59 -1.53 -8.62 6.26
N GLN A 60 -0.86 -8.73 7.41
CA GLN A 60 -0.94 -9.91 8.28
C GLN A 60 -2.36 -10.12 8.84
N GLU A 61 -3.04 -9.05 9.27
CA GLU A 61 -4.43 -9.12 9.74
C GLU A 61 -5.36 -9.63 8.62
N ILE A 62 -5.25 -9.08 7.40
CA ILE A 62 -6.01 -9.49 6.23
C ILE A 62 -5.74 -10.96 5.91
N ALA A 63 -4.47 -11.35 5.76
CA ALA A 63 -4.08 -12.72 5.42
C ALA A 63 -4.64 -13.74 6.42
N ARG A 64 -4.60 -13.41 7.72
CA ARG A 64 -5.16 -14.25 8.79
C ARG A 64 -6.69 -14.35 8.73
N GLN A 65 -7.39 -13.25 8.55
CA GLN A 65 -8.86 -13.24 8.51
C GLN A 65 -9.41 -13.95 7.26
N GLU A 66 -8.70 -13.82 6.14
CA GLU A 66 -9.01 -14.46 4.86
C GLU A 66 -8.52 -15.91 4.79
N ARG A 67 -7.78 -16.37 5.81
CA ARG A 67 -7.20 -17.72 5.89
C ARG A 67 -6.38 -18.06 4.64
N LEU A 68 -5.56 -17.11 4.19
CA LEU A 68 -4.62 -17.36 3.11
C LEU A 68 -3.69 -18.52 3.48
N ALA A 69 -3.29 -19.31 2.49
CA ALA A 69 -2.35 -20.40 2.69
C ALA A 69 -1.06 -19.87 3.36
N PRO A 70 -0.41 -20.64 4.26
CA PRO A 70 0.75 -20.17 5.03
C PRO A 70 1.82 -19.48 4.18
N ASP A 71 2.26 -20.11 3.08
CA ASP A 71 3.26 -19.56 2.17
C ASP A 71 2.79 -18.25 1.51
N THR A 72 1.50 -18.13 1.20
CA THR A 72 0.91 -16.91 0.63
C THR A 72 0.81 -15.80 1.67
N ALA A 73 0.48 -16.13 2.92
CA ALA A 73 0.45 -15.18 4.03
C ALA A 73 1.86 -14.65 4.35
N GLU A 74 2.87 -15.52 4.31
CA GLU A 74 4.28 -15.13 4.46
C GLU A 74 4.72 -14.18 3.33
N LEU A 75 4.46 -14.54 2.07
CA LEU A 75 4.75 -13.68 0.92
C LEU A 75 4.01 -12.34 0.98
N THR A 76 2.80 -12.33 1.52
CA THR A 76 2.00 -11.12 1.76
C THR A 76 2.69 -10.20 2.75
N ALA A 77 3.16 -10.74 3.88
CA ALA A 77 3.91 -9.97 4.87
C ALA A 77 5.21 -9.40 4.29
N MET A 78 5.99 -10.22 3.58
CA MET A 78 7.25 -9.79 2.96
C MET A 78 7.02 -8.70 1.91
N ALA A 79 6.04 -8.86 1.02
CA ALA A 79 5.71 -7.86 0.01
C ALA A 79 5.17 -6.56 0.63
N ALA A 80 4.35 -6.66 1.68
CA ALA A 80 3.81 -5.51 2.42
C ALA A 80 4.92 -4.68 3.06
N LEU A 81 5.92 -5.32 3.68
CA LEU A 81 7.06 -4.62 4.29
C LEU A 81 7.85 -3.80 3.26
N PHE A 82 7.96 -4.30 2.02
CA PHE A 82 8.83 -3.73 1.01
C PHE A 82 8.14 -2.87 -0.06
N HIS A 83 6.80 -2.81 -0.08
CA HIS A 83 6.02 -2.22 -1.18
C HIS A 83 6.43 -0.77 -1.51
N ASP A 84 6.72 0.03 -0.47
CA ASP A 84 7.02 1.46 -0.58
C ASP A 84 8.53 1.78 -0.50
N THR A 85 9.41 0.79 -0.66
CA THR A 85 10.88 1.00 -0.70
C THR A 85 11.31 2.04 -1.73
N GLY A 86 10.54 2.21 -2.81
CA GLY A 86 10.80 3.24 -3.82
C GLY A 86 10.54 4.67 -3.34
N ARG A 87 9.79 4.90 -2.25
CA ARG A 87 9.51 6.24 -1.72
C ARG A 87 10.74 6.92 -1.15
N PHE A 88 11.70 6.15 -0.64
CA PHE A 88 12.93 6.68 -0.07
C PHE A 88 13.81 7.38 -1.13
N PRO A 89 14.21 6.70 -2.24
CA PRO A 89 14.93 7.38 -3.32
C PRO A 89 14.07 8.42 -4.04
N GLN A 90 12.74 8.21 -4.16
CA GLN A 90 11.83 9.20 -4.75
C GLN A 90 11.88 10.51 -3.96
N LEU A 91 11.74 10.46 -2.63
CA LEU A 91 11.77 11.64 -1.79
C LEU A 91 13.14 12.32 -1.82
N ARG A 92 14.24 11.54 -1.75
CA ARG A 92 15.60 12.08 -1.81
C ARG A 92 15.85 12.88 -3.08
N GLN A 93 15.39 12.37 -4.22
CA GLN A 93 15.67 12.94 -5.53
C GLN A 93 14.68 14.03 -5.93
N TYR A 94 13.39 13.82 -5.68
CA TYR A 94 12.31 14.65 -6.21
C TYR A 94 11.59 15.48 -5.15
N ARG A 95 11.83 15.21 -3.85
CA ARG A 95 11.25 15.94 -2.71
C ARG A 95 9.71 15.94 -2.72
N THR A 96 9.12 14.88 -3.25
CA THR A 96 7.66 14.68 -3.35
C THR A 96 7.31 13.20 -3.38
N PHE A 97 6.09 12.84 -2.94
CA PHE A 97 5.49 11.52 -3.15
C PHE A 97 4.56 11.47 -4.38
N SER A 98 4.46 12.56 -5.14
CA SER A 98 3.67 12.57 -6.37
C SER A 98 4.40 11.87 -7.51
N ASP A 99 3.95 10.67 -7.88
CA ASP A 99 4.46 9.94 -9.06
C ASP A 99 4.27 10.73 -10.36
N GLN A 100 3.28 11.63 -10.44
CA GLN A 100 3.04 12.46 -11.61
C GLN A 100 4.10 13.55 -11.78
N LEU A 101 4.62 14.06 -10.66
CA LEU A 101 5.69 15.08 -10.64
C LEU A 101 7.09 14.46 -10.54
N SER A 102 7.18 13.14 -10.48
CA SER A 102 8.42 12.39 -10.28
C SER A 102 8.39 11.08 -11.08
N GLU A 103 9.01 10.02 -10.55
CA GLU A 103 8.96 8.67 -11.10
C GLU A 103 7.95 7.80 -10.35
N ASN A 104 7.41 6.79 -11.03
CA ASN A 104 6.55 5.79 -10.40
C ASN A 104 7.32 5.04 -9.28
N HIS A 105 6.87 5.19 -8.04
CA HIS A 105 7.58 4.64 -6.89
C HIS A 105 7.59 3.10 -6.84
N ALA A 106 6.60 2.40 -7.39
CA ALA A 106 6.64 0.94 -7.48
C ALA A 106 7.81 0.44 -8.36
N ARG A 107 8.12 1.15 -9.45
CA ARG A 107 9.30 0.86 -10.28
C ARG A 107 10.61 1.15 -9.55
N LEU A 108 10.67 2.28 -8.83
CA LEU A 108 11.83 2.60 -7.99
C LEU A 108 12.01 1.56 -6.87
N GLY A 109 10.92 1.03 -6.30
CA GLY A 109 10.94 0.01 -5.27
C GLY A 109 11.55 -1.30 -5.76
N VAL A 110 11.13 -1.77 -6.95
CA VAL A 110 11.77 -2.94 -7.58
C VAL A 110 13.26 -2.74 -7.78
N ARG A 111 13.68 -1.56 -8.27
CA ARG A 111 15.11 -1.24 -8.42
C ARG A 111 15.83 -1.24 -7.08
N ALA A 112 15.27 -0.58 -6.06
CA ALA A 112 15.84 -0.52 -4.72
C ALA A 112 16.02 -1.90 -4.10
N LEU A 113 15.02 -2.79 -4.23
CA LEU A 113 15.09 -4.16 -3.72
C LEU A 113 16.23 -4.96 -4.34
N LEU A 114 16.45 -4.81 -5.65
CA LEU A 114 17.50 -5.51 -6.39
C LEU A 114 18.89 -4.95 -6.10
N GLU A 115 19.05 -3.63 -6.13
CA GLU A 115 20.35 -2.95 -5.96
C GLU A 115 20.90 -3.06 -4.53
N ASN A 116 20.02 -3.17 -3.53
CA ASN A 116 20.41 -3.21 -2.12
C ASN A 116 20.35 -4.62 -1.51
N GLY A 117 20.17 -5.67 -2.33
CA GLY A 117 20.17 -7.05 -1.85
C GLY A 117 19.08 -7.38 -0.82
N LEU A 118 17.99 -6.62 -0.77
CA LEU A 118 17.00 -6.72 0.32
C LEU A 118 16.28 -8.08 0.37
N LEU A 119 16.26 -8.79 -0.77
CA LEU A 119 15.64 -10.11 -0.93
C LEU A 119 16.67 -11.26 -0.91
N GLU A 120 17.91 -11.01 -0.51
CA GLU A 120 18.94 -12.04 -0.39
C GLU A 120 18.52 -13.14 0.61
N GLY A 121 18.89 -14.39 0.33
CA GLY A 121 18.47 -15.56 1.10
C GLY A 121 17.07 -16.11 0.76
N LEU A 122 16.18 -15.34 0.13
CA LEU A 122 14.89 -15.86 -0.35
C LEU A 122 15.06 -16.71 -1.61
N VAL A 123 14.22 -17.73 -1.80
CA VAL A 123 14.29 -18.55 -3.02
C VAL A 123 13.74 -17.79 -4.24
N PRO A 124 14.16 -18.11 -5.48
CA PRO A 124 13.78 -17.35 -6.67
C PRO A 124 12.26 -17.20 -6.88
N ALA A 125 11.47 -18.21 -6.50
CA ALA A 125 10.01 -18.15 -6.59
C ALA A 125 9.41 -17.07 -5.69
N GLN A 126 9.86 -16.99 -4.42
CA GLN A 126 9.42 -15.96 -3.47
C GLN A 126 9.80 -14.56 -3.97
N ARG A 127 11.05 -14.39 -4.42
CA ARG A 127 11.53 -13.10 -4.96
C ARG A 127 10.67 -12.60 -6.10
N ARG A 128 10.28 -13.49 -7.04
CA ARG A 128 9.41 -13.12 -8.17
C ARG A 128 8.05 -12.62 -7.72
N VAL A 129 7.45 -13.26 -6.72
CA VAL A 129 6.14 -12.84 -6.19
C VAL A 129 6.25 -11.49 -5.49
N ILE A 130 7.26 -11.30 -4.63
CA ILE A 130 7.48 -10.04 -3.90
C ILE A 130 7.74 -8.89 -4.87
N LEU A 131 8.65 -9.06 -5.83
CA LEU A 131 8.95 -8.03 -6.83
C LEU A 131 7.72 -7.72 -7.70
N GLY A 132 6.95 -8.72 -8.08
CA GLY A 132 5.70 -8.54 -8.82
C GLY A 132 4.66 -7.76 -8.03
N ALA A 133 4.47 -8.08 -6.74
CA ALA A 133 3.54 -7.38 -5.88
C ALA A 133 3.97 -5.93 -5.64
N VAL A 134 5.25 -5.69 -5.35
CA VAL A 134 5.82 -4.33 -5.26
C VAL A 134 5.62 -3.57 -6.56
N PHE A 135 5.85 -4.18 -7.72
CA PHE A 135 5.64 -3.50 -9.02
C PHE A 135 4.18 -3.13 -9.29
N LEU A 136 3.24 -3.94 -8.82
CA LEU A 136 1.80 -3.80 -9.13
C LEU A 136 1.00 -3.08 -8.05
N HIS A 137 1.55 -2.81 -6.87
CA HIS A 137 0.76 -2.30 -5.74
C HIS A 137 0.13 -0.92 -6.03
N ASN A 138 0.79 -0.02 -6.75
CA ASN A 138 0.23 1.29 -7.09
C ASN A 138 -0.49 1.34 -8.46
N ALA A 139 -0.60 0.21 -9.17
CA ALA A 139 -1.23 0.20 -10.49
C ALA A 139 -2.70 0.66 -10.40
N ARG A 140 -3.19 1.44 -11.36
CA ARG A 140 -4.60 1.89 -11.34
C ARG A 140 -5.58 0.72 -11.36
N SER A 141 -5.27 -0.32 -12.12
CA SER A 141 -6.03 -1.56 -12.19
C SER A 141 -5.07 -2.73 -12.35
N LEU A 142 -5.39 -3.86 -11.74
CA LEU A 142 -4.64 -5.09 -11.97
C LEU A 142 -5.05 -5.74 -13.29
N PRO A 143 -4.15 -6.50 -13.95
CA PRO A 143 -4.53 -7.36 -15.06
C PRO A 143 -5.64 -8.33 -14.66
N GLU A 144 -6.55 -8.65 -15.59
CA GLU A 144 -7.68 -9.55 -15.33
C GLU A 144 -7.24 -10.92 -14.80
N ARG A 145 -6.07 -11.39 -15.25
CA ARG A 145 -5.48 -12.66 -14.84
C ARG A 145 -4.07 -12.43 -14.33
N LEU A 146 -3.86 -12.71 -13.06
CA LEU A 146 -2.56 -12.82 -12.42
C LEU A 146 -2.42 -14.24 -11.88
N PRO A 147 -1.24 -14.88 -12.01
CA PRO A 147 -1.02 -16.20 -11.45
C PRO A 147 -1.05 -16.16 -9.92
N GLU A 148 -1.47 -17.25 -9.28
CA GLU A 148 -1.26 -17.42 -7.84
C GLU A 148 0.19 -17.87 -7.56
N PRO A 149 0.78 -17.46 -6.42
CA PRO A 149 0.19 -16.65 -5.35
C PRO A 149 0.28 -15.12 -5.57
N LEU A 150 0.80 -14.66 -6.72
CA LEU A 150 1.01 -13.22 -6.98
C LEU A 150 -0.30 -12.41 -6.92
N SER A 151 -1.40 -12.96 -7.44
CA SER A 151 -2.72 -12.33 -7.38
C SER A 151 -3.15 -12.07 -5.93
N ALA A 152 -3.18 -13.11 -5.08
CA ALA A 152 -3.56 -12.97 -3.68
C ALA A 152 -2.67 -11.98 -2.92
N VAL A 153 -1.34 -12.14 -3.04
CA VAL A 153 -0.36 -11.26 -2.38
C VAL A 153 -0.55 -9.80 -2.79
N THR A 154 -0.64 -9.52 -4.10
CA THR A 154 -0.76 -8.14 -4.60
C THR A 154 -2.04 -7.48 -4.10
N ARG A 155 -3.17 -8.21 -4.10
CA ARG A 155 -4.45 -7.70 -3.63
C ARG A 155 -4.43 -7.38 -2.13
N ALA A 156 -3.81 -8.23 -1.32
CA ALA A 156 -3.71 -8.02 0.12
C ALA A 156 -2.82 -6.81 0.45
N VAL A 157 -1.68 -6.67 -0.24
CA VAL A 157 -0.80 -5.50 -0.08
C VAL A 157 -1.50 -4.21 -0.47
N ARG A 158 -2.21 -4.19 -1.60
CA ARG A 158 -2.99 -3.02 -2.06
C ARG A 158 -4.06 -2.61 -1.05
N ASP A 159 -4.78 -3.57 -0.51
CA ASP A 159 -5.82 -3.31 0.49
C ASP A 159 -5.20 -2.75 1.77
N ALA A 160 -4.12 -3.38 2.28
CA ALA A 160 -3.41 -2.94 3.47
C ALA A 160 -2.84 -1.52 3.34
N ASP A 161 -2.23 -1.21 2.19
CA ASP A 161 -1.68 0.11 1.86
C ASP A 161 -2.77 1.20 1.94
N LYS A 162 -3.89 1.01 1.24
CA LYS A 162 -5.02 1.95 1.29
C LYS A 162 -5.57 2.13 2.70
N LEU A 163 -5.72 1.03 3.44
CA LEU A 163 -6.25 1.05 4.81
C LEU A 163 -5.34 1.84 5.76
N ASP A 164 -4.03 1.89 5.52
CA ASP A 164 -3.13 2.75 6.28
C ASP A 164 -3.14 4.21 5.80
N ILE A 165 -3.17 4.43 4.48
CA ILE A 165 -3.12 5.77 3.89
C ILE A 165 -4.34 6.59 4.32
N ILE A 166 -5.55 6.01 4.36
CA ILE A 166 -6.77 6.77 4.60
C ILE A 166 -6.78 7.49 5.96
N PRO A 167 -6.53 6.82 7.11
CA PRO A 167 -6.44 7.50 8.41
C PRO A 167 -5.35 8.57 8.45
N LEU A 168 -4.17 8.28 7.89
CA LEU A 168 -3.03 9.20 7.85
C LEU A 168 -3.36 10.47 7.05
N LEU A 169 -3.97 10.29 5.88
CA LEU A 169 -4.44 11.36 5.03
C LEU A 169 -5.48 12.22 5.77
N LEU A 170 -6.47 11.60 6.40
CA LEU A 170 -7.49 12.30 7.17
C LEU A 170 -6.87 13.14 8.30
N GLU A 171 -5.89 12.62 9.02
CA GLU A 171 -5.20 13.34 10.08
C GLU A 171 -4.54 14.64 9.55
N HIS A 172 -3.85 14.57 8.42
CA HIS A 172 -3.22 15.73 7.79
C HIS A 172 -4.26 16.73 7.24
N LEU A 173 -5.38 16.23 6.72
CA LEU A 173 -6.44 17.07 6.19
C LEU A 173 -7.29 17.74 7.28
N GLU A 174 -7.41 17.14 8.47
CA GLU A 174 -8.26 17.60 9.57
C GLU A 174 -7.53 18.48 10.59
N ASN A 175 -6.28 18.15 10.92
CA ASN A 175 -5.61 18.73 12.09
C ASN A 175 -4.51 19.75 11.75
N ALA A 176 -4.02 19.77 10.51
CA ALA A 176 -2.92 20.67 10.14
C ALA A 176 -3.45 22.05 9.67
N PRO A 177 -2.93 23.18 10.18
CA PRO A 177 -3.33 24.52 9.71
C PRO A 177 -2.87 24.77 8.26
N VAL A 178 -1.73 24.20 7.88
CA VAL A 178 -1.18 24.20 6.53
C VAL A 178 -1.05 22.76 6.08
N LEU A 179 -1.51 22.46 4.87
CA LEU A 179 -1.36 21.12 4.29
C LEU A 179 0.11 20.84 3.98
N ASP A 180 0.60 19.68 4.42
CA ASP A 180 1.91 19.21 4.01
C ASP A 180 1.89 18.90 2.51
N PRO A 181 2.68 19.58 1.66
CA PRO A 181 2.60 19.43 0.21
C PRO A 181 3.14 18.08 -0.27
N VAL A 182 3.93 17.36 0.53
CA VAL A 182 4.46 16.04 0.19
C VAL A 182 3.43 14.97 0.51
N VAL A 183 2.82 15.02 1.69
CA VAL A 183 1.79 14.05 2.13
C VAL A 183 0.46 14.27 1.41
N CYS A 184 0.03 15.53 1.30
CA CYS A 184 -1.22 15.91 0.65
C CYS A 184 -1.05 16.20 -0.86
N LEU A 185 0.04 15.74 -1.48
CA LEU A 185 0.27 15.82 -2.93
C LEU A 185 0.14 17.23 -3.53
N GLY A 186 0.47 18.27 -2.77
CA GLY A 186 0.44 19.67 -3.21
C GLY A 186 -0.95 20.21 -3.54
N VAL A 187 -2.02 19.60 -3.03
CA VAL A 187 -3.38 20.10 -3.27
C VAL A 187 -3.63 21.46 -2.64
N THR A 188 -4.59 22.18 -3.22
CA THR A 188 -5.11 23.43 -2.66
C THR A 188 -6.17 23.12 -1.60
N ARG A 189 -6.04 23.76 -0.42
CA ARG A 189 -7.11 23.75 0.58
C ARG A 189 -8.25 24.67 0.12
N ASP A 190 -9.42 24.09 -0.08
CA ASP A 190 -10.65 24.80 -0.39
C ASP A 190 -11.81 24.00 0.23
N PRO A 191 -12.60 24.59 1.15
CA PRO A 191 -13.63 23.86 1.89
C PRO A 191 -14.81 23.43 1.01
N VAL A 192 -14.96 24.01 -0.19
CA VAL A 192 -16.12 23.80 -1.06
C VAL A 192 -15.74 23.07 -2.35
N ARG A 193 -14.57 23.37 -2.91
CA ARG A 193 -14.21 22.86 -4.24
C ARG A 193 -13.76 21.42 -4.23
N TYR A 194 -14.15 20.71 -5.27
CA TYR A 194 -13.65 19.42 -5.71
C TYR A 194 -13.75 19.38 -7.24
N SER A 195 -13.04 18.45 -7.87
CA SER A 195 -12.98 18.27 -9.32
C SER A 195 -14.19 17.45 -9.79
N PRO A 196 -15.11 18.00 -10.60
CA PRO A 196 -16.36 17.30 -10.98
C PRO A 196 -16.13 15.97 -11.69
N ALA A 197 -15.11 15.88 -12.53
CA ALA A 197 -14.75 14.65 -13.24
C ALA A 197 -14.39 13.49 -12.29
N LEU A 198 -13.85 13.81 -11.10
CA LEU A 198 -13.55 12.83 -10.07
C LEU A 198 -14.84 12.25 -9.50
N LEU A 199 -15.80 13.13 -9.14
CA LEU A 199 -17.12 12.70 -8.68
C LEU A 199 -17.84 11.84 -9.74
N GLU A 200 -17.80 12.23 -11.01
CA GLU A 200 -18.41 11.48 -12.12
C GLU A 200 -17.84 10.07 -12.30
N ASP A 201 -16.52 9.91 -12.11
CA ASP A 201 -15.88 8.59 -12.14
C ASP A 201 -16.38 7.71 -10.99
N LEU A 202 -16.48 8.27 -9.77
CA LEU A 202 -16.97 7.54 -8.60
C LEU A 202 -18.46 7.19 -8.72
N GLU A 203 -19.28 8.10 -9.23
CA GLU A 203 -20.70 7.86 -9.54
C GLU A 203 -20.87 6.73 -10.59
N GLN A 204 -19.83 6.39 -11.35
CA GLN A 204 -19.83 5.28 -12.29
C GLN A 204 -19.12 4.02 -11.75
N GLY A 205 -18.71 4.03 -10.48
CA GLY A 205 -18.00 2.91 -9.84
C GLY A 205 -16.56 2.74 -10.33
N ARG A 206 -15.96 3.78 -10.92
CA ARG A 206 -14.57 3.75 -11.41
C ARG A 206 -13.62 4.36 -10.40
N LEU A 207 -12.36 3.91 -10.44
CA LEU A 207 -11.28 4.54 -9.71
C LEU A 207 -10.88 5.88 -10.35
N ALA A 208 -10.87 6.93 -9.54
CA ALA A 208 -10.41 8.27 -9.93
C ALA A 208 -8.94 8.29 -10.36
N SER A 209 -8.58 9.23 -11.23
CA SER A 209 -7.20 9.43 -11.67
C SER A 209 -6.47 10.44 -10.78
N TYR A 210 -5.22 10.15 -10.40
CA TYR A 210 -4.37 11.10 -9.69
C TYR A 210 -4.16 12.41 -10.46
N SER A 211 -4.23 12.37 -11.80
CA SER A 211 -4.10 13.58 -12.64
C SER A 211 -5.25 14.59 -12.50
N GLN A 212 -6.37 14.17 -11.91
CA GLN A 212 -7.54 15.02 -11.66
C GLN A 212 -7.48 15.72 -10.29
N ILE A 213 -6.53 15.35 -9.42
CA ILE A 213 -6.46 15.86 -8.04
C ILE A 213 -5.98 17.32 -8.05
N ARG A 214 -6.78 18.21 -7.45
CA ARG A 214 -6.49 19.65 -7.33
C ARG A 214 -6.75 20.17 -5.92
N TYR A 215 -7.82 19.71 -5.28
CA TYR A 215 -8.30 20.20 -4.00
C TYR A 215 -8.19 19.14 -2.90
N GLU A 216 -8.20 19.56 -1.64
CA GLU A 216 -8.23 18.61 -0.51
C GLU A 216 -9.44 17.66 -0.51
N ASN A 217 -10.57 18.10 -1.06
CA ASN A 217 -11.75 17.28 -1.22
C ASN A 217 -11.57 16.21 -2.31
N ASP A 218 -10.67 16.42 -3.28
CA ASP A 218 -10.33 15.41 -4.28
C ASP A 218 -9.61 14.22 -3.63
N LEU A 219 -8.76 14.48 -2.63
CA LEU A 219 -8.09 13.41 -1.87
C LEU A 219 -9.11 12.59 -1.06
N ARG A 220 -10.11 13.24 -0.45
CA ARG A 220 -11.20 12.56 0.25
C ARG A 220 -12.03 11.69 -0.69
N LEU A 221 -12.39 12.22 -1.85
CA LEU A 221 -13.16 11.49 -2.85
C LEU A 221 -12.35 10.33 -3.47
N LEU A 222 -11.07 10.55 -3.78
CA LEU A 222 -10.15 9.49 -4.22
C LEU A 222 -10.09 8.35 -3.20
N ALA A 223 -9.87 8.68 -1.93
CA ALA A 223 -9.82 7.72 -0.83
C ALA A 223 -11.14 6.98 -0.64
N ALA A 224 -12.28 7.65 -0.80
CA ALA A 224 -13.59 7.01 -0.80
C ALA A 224 -13.74 6.02 -1.98
N GLY A 225 -13.25 6.39 -3.16
CA GLY A 225 -13.26 5.55 -4.36
C GLY A 225 -12.43 4.27 -4.25
N TRP A 226 -11.40 4.25 -3.41
CA TRP A 226 -10.59 3.04 -3.18
C TRP A 226 -11.39 1.87 -2.62
N THR A 227 -12.58 2.11 -2.05
CA THR A 227 -13.52 1.05 -1.64
C THR A 227 -13.94 0.13 -2.79
N TYR A 228 -13.99 0.63 -4.02
CA TYR A 228 -14.28 -0.17 -5.22
C TYR A 228 -13.16 -1.15 -5.59
N ASP A 229 -11.96 -0.95 -5.06
CA ASP A 229 -10.79 -1.80 -5.28
C ASP A 229 -10.27 -2.39 -3.96
N LEU A 230 -11.15 -2.52 -2.95
CA LEU A 230 -10.91 -3.40 -1.79
C LEU A 230 -11.28 -4.84 -2.18
N ASN A 231 -10.29 -5.71 -2.11
CA ASN A 231 -10.29 -7.04 -2.70
C ASN A 231 -10.74 -8.12 -1.72
N TYR A 232 -10.53 -7.91 -0.43
CA TYR A 232 -10.84 -8.88 0.61
C TYR A 232 -11.97 -8.40 1.54
N THR A 233 -12.80 -9.34 2.01
CA THR A 233 -13.90 -9.06 2.94
C THR A 233 -13.38 -8.54 4.28
N ALA A 234 -12.25 -9.06 4.75
CA ALA A 234 -11.51 -8.57 5.91
C ALA A 234 -11.17 -7.09 5.76
N SER A 235 -10.67 -6.67 4.60
CA SER A 235 -10.32 -5.27 4.31
C SER A 235 -11.54 -4.36 4.41
N ARG A 236 -12.67 -4.78 3.83
CA ARG A 236 -13.95 -4.04 3.92
C ARG A 236 -14.42 -3.92 5.36
N ARG A 237 -14.33 -4.99 6.15
CA ARG A 237 -14.67 -4.98 7.59
C ARG A 237 -13.76 -4.05 8.38
N ILE A 238 -12.46 -4.02 8.11
CA ILE A 238 -11.51 -3.10 8.75
C ILE A 238 -11.91 -1.65 8.44
N PHE A 239 -12.17 -1.34 7.17
CA PHE A 239 -12.60 -0.01 6.72
C PHE A 239 -13.89 0.45 7.42
N ILE A 240 -14.91 -0.42 7.49
CA ILE A 240 -16.19 -0.14 8.16
C ILE A 240 -15.97 0.07 9.66
N ARG A 241 -15.24 -0.83 10.33
CA ARG A 241 -14.97 -0.79 11.77
C ARG A 241 -14.26 0.50 12.20
N GLN A 242 -13.41 1.06 11.34
CA GLN A 242 -12.71 2.32 11.58
C GLN A 242 -13.55 3.57 11.25
N GLY A 243 -14.77 3.42 10.74
CA GLY A 243 -15.66 4.54 10.39
C GLY A 243 -15.11 5.45 9.29
N LEU A 244 -14.27 4.90 8.40
CA LEU A 244 -13.50 5.73 7.45
C LEU A 244 -14.39 6.44 6.44
N LEU A 245 -15.47 5.81 5.98
CA LEU A 245 -16.41 6.45 5.05
C LEU A 245 -17.04 7.70 5.65
N GLU A 246 -17.50 7.60 6.90
CA GLU A 246 -18.12 8.74 7.59
C GLU A 246 -17.11 9.89 7.73
N ARG A 247 -15.88 9.58 8.17
CA ARG A 247 -14.82 10.59 8.32
C ARG A 247 -14.46 11.26 6.99
N LEU A 248 -14.35 10.50 5.90
CA LEU A 248 -14.06 11.02 4.55
C LEU A 248 -15.13 12.00 4.07
N PHE A 249 -16.41 11.73 4.36
CA PHE A 249 -17.52 12.58 3.90
C PHE A 249 -17.88 13.71 4.87
N ARG A 250 -17.48 13.64 6.14
CA ARG A 250 -17.85 14.60 7.19
C ARG A 250 -17.55 16.06 6.85
N THR A 251 -16.45 16.31 6.15
CA THR A 251 -15.98 17.68 5.80
C THR A 251 -16.19 18.04 4.34
N LEU A 252 -16.79 17.14 3.55
CA LEU A 252 -17.17 17.45 2.18
C LEU A 252 -18.37 18.42 2.15
N PRO A 253 -18.55 19.18 1.05
CA PRO A 253 -19.70 20.06 0.89
C PRO A 253 -21.02 19.30 1.08
N PRO A 254 -22.03 19.90 1.76
CA PRO A 254 -23.32 19.26 2.01
C PRO A 254 -24.21 19.27 0.75
N GLU A 255 -23.74 18.64 -0.32
CA GLU A 255 -24.42 18.54 -1.60
C GLU A 255 -25.16 17.19 -1.73
N GLU A 256 -26.34 17.22 -2.34
CA GLU A 256 -27.17 16.02 -2.53
C GLU A 256 -26.45 14.92 -3.32
N ARG A 257 -25.63 15.31 -4.32
CA ARG A 257 -24.82 14.35 -5.10
C ARG A 257 -23.83 13.59 -4.24
N LEU A 258 -23.13 14.29 -3.34
CA LEU A 258 -22.14 13.70 -2.43
C LEU A 258 -22.81 12.79 -1.41
N LEU A 259 -23.99 13.18 -0.89
CA LEU A 259 -24.78 12.31 -0.02
C LEU A 259 -25.22 11.02 -0.75
N ARG A 260 -25.71 11.13 -1.98
CA ARG A 260 -26.08 9.96 -2.80
C ARG A 260 -24.88 9.05 -3.06
N LEU A 261 -23.71 9.62 -3.34
CA LEU A 261 -22.48 8.85 -3.50
C LEU A 261 -22.13 8.10 -2.20
N ARG A 262 -22.15 8.78 -1.04
CA ARG A 262 -21.87 8.16 0.26
C ARG A 262 -22.75 6.94 0.51
N LEU A 263 -24.06 7.11 0.35
CA LEU A 263 -25.04 6.03 0.57
C LEU A 263 -24.82 4.85 -0.39
N ARG A 264 -24.44 5.13 -1.64
CA ARG A 264 -24.11 4.08 -2.61
C ARG A 264 -22.86 3.29 -2.21
N ILE A 265 -21.80 3.97 -1.78
CA ILE A 265 -20.57 3.32 -1.31
C ILE A 265 -20.86 2.49 -0.05
N GLU A 266 -21.64 3.05 0.88
CA GLU A 266 -22.06 2.35 2.10
C GLU A 266 -22.82 1.06 1.79
N ALA A 267 -23.78 1.12 0.86
CA ALA A 267 -24.53 -0.05 0.41
C ALA A 267 -23.64 -1.08 -0.33
N ASP A 268 -22.58 -0.65 -1.03
CA ASP A 268 -21.64 -1.58 -1.68
C ASP A 268 -20.77 -2.32 -0.66
N LEU A 269 -20.27 -1.60 0.35
CA LEU A 269 -19.43 -2.16 1.42
C LEU A 269 -20.16 -3.22 2.25
N GLN A 270 -21.49 -3.15 2.33
CA GLN A 270 -22.33 -4.10 3.08
C GLN A 270 -22.65 -5.40 2.32
N LYS A 271 -22.32 -5.52 1.03
CA LYS A 271 -22.64 -6.72 0.21
C LYS A 271 -21.69 -7.91 0.44
N SER A 272 -20.81 -7.86 1.44
CA SER A 272 -19.66 -8.78 1.63
C SER A 272 -19.82 -9.75 2.79
#